data_AF-A0A218W0H3-F1
#
_entry.id   AF-A0A218W0H3-F1
#
_cell.length_a   1.000
_cell.length_b   1.000
_cell.length_c   1.000
_cell.angle_alpha   90.00
_cell.angle_beta   90.00
_cell.angle_gamma   90.00
#
_symmetry.space_group_name_H-M   'P 1'
#
loop_
_entity.id
_entity.type
_entity.pdbx_description
1 polymer ?
#
loop_
_entity_poly.entity_id
_entity_poly.type
_entity_poly.pdbx_seq_one_letter_code
_entity_poly.pdbx_strand_id
1 'polypeptide(L)'
;MSETKKDTSIKFVQCVASCSIALNLFLALNLYLGSSGKVINNQLSWSRLAAEEAELAASMDCSGHGRAYLDGFPIDGKPVCECNLCYGGPDCSEFSPDCPANASG
;
A
#
# COMPACT_ATOMS: atom_id res chain seq x y z
N MET A 1 63.75 -21.95 -4.20
CA MET A 1 62.52 -22.23 -5.00
C MET A 1 61.25 -22.37 -4.13
N SER A 2 61.35 -22.46 -2.80
CA SER A 2 60.20 -22.65 -1.90
C SER A 2 59.60 -21.32 -1.39
N GLU A 3 60.42 -20.28 -1.20
CA GLU A 3 59.98 -19.00 -0.62
C GLU A 3 59.12 -18.17 -1.59
N THR A 4 59.47 -18.14 -2.88
CA THR A 4 58.72 -17.42 -3.93
C THR A 4 57.30 -17.96 -4.14
N LYS A 5 57.09 -19.27 -3.94
CA LYS A 5 55.77 -19.91 -4.04
C LYS A 5 54.86 -19.55 -2.86
N LYS A 6 55.45 -19.36 -1.68
CA LYS A 6 54.74 -18.99 -0.45
C LYS A 6 54.25 -17.53 -0.51
N ASP A 7 55.08 -16.61 -0.99
CA ASP A 7 54.70 -15.20 -1.21
C ASP A 7 53.59 -15.03 -2.25
N THR A 8 53.67 -15.79 -3.36
CA THR A 8 52.65 -15.75 -4.42
C THR A 8 51.30 -16.26 -3.88
N SER A 9 51.32 -17.31 -3.05
CA SER A 9 50.11 -17.86 -2.44
C SER A 9 49.48 -16.91 -1.40
N ILE A 10 50.29 -16.17 -0.63
CA ILE A 10 49.79 -15.22 0.38
C ILE A 10 49.10 -14.02 -0.30
N LYS A 11 49.70 -13.48 -1.36
CA LYS A 11 49.11 -12.38 -2.14
C LYS A 11 47.76 -12.76 -2.76
N PHE A 12 47.62 -14.01 -3.21
CA PHE A 12 46.37 -14.52 -3.77
C PHE A 12 45.25 -14.58 -2.72
N VAL A 13 45.54 -15.13 -1.53
CA VAL A 13 44.56 -15.21 -0.42
C VAL A 13 44.13 -13.82 0.05
N GLN A 14 45.08 -12.89 0.17
CA GLN A 14 44.78 -11.51 0.55
C GLN A 14 43.88 -10.82 -0.47
N CYS A 15 44.13 -11.02 -1.77
CA CYS A 15 43.29 -10.50 -2.85
C CYS A 15 41.84 -11.01 -2.72
N VAL A 16 41.65 -12.33 -2.62
CA VAL A 16 40.33 -12.95 -2.50
C VAL A 16 39.57 -12.47 -1.27
N ALA A 17 40.26 -12.34 -0.12
CA ALA A 17 39.67 -11.82 1.10
C ALA A 17 39.24 -10.35 0.95
N SER A 18 40.09 -9.51 0.35
CA SER A 18 39.78 -8.11 0.11
C SER A 18 38.61 -7.90 -0.86
N CYS A 19 38.56 -8.68 -1.95
CA CYS A 19 37.45 -8.65 -2.89
C CYS A 19 36.14 -9.10 -2.23
N SER A 20 36.18 -10.16 -1.42
CA SER A 20 35.02 -10.63 -0.66
C SER A 20 34.48 -9.54 0.28
N ILE A 21 35.35 -8.86 1.02
CA ILE A 21 34.95 -7.77 1.93
C ILE A 21 34.36 -6.60 1.13
N ALA A 22 35.02 -6.18 0.06
CA ALA A 22 34.56 -5.06 -0.78
C ALA A 22 33.19 -5.34 -1.41
N LEU A 23 32.96 -6.55 -1.94
CA LEU A 23 31.69 -6.93 -2.54
C LEU A 23 30.56 -7.02 -1.50
N ASN A 24 30.83 -7.56 -0.32
CA ASN A 24 29.84 -7.60 0.77
C ASN A 24 29.50 -6.20 1.30
N LEU A 25 30.49 -5.31 1.43
CA LEU A 25 30.26 -3.91 1.80
C LEU A 25 29.46 -3.16 0.75
N PHE A 26 29.81 -3.34 -0.53
CA PHE A 26 29.07 -2.76 -1.65
C PHE A 26 27.63 -3.26 -1.66
N LEU A 27 27.41 -4.56 -1.47
CA LEU A 27 26.07 -5.15 -1.41
C LEU A 27 25.28 -4.61 -0.20
N ALA A 28 25.90 -4.54 0.98
CA ALA A 28 25.27 -4.00 2.19
C ALA A 28 24.88 -2.53 2.02
N LEU A 29 25.74 -1.70 1.41
CA LEU A 29 25.44 -0.30 1.11
C LEU A 29 24.30 -0.15 0.09
N ASN A 30 24.30 -0.95 -0.98
CA ASN A 30 23.22 -0.95 -1.97
C ASN A 30 21.90 -1.46 -1.37
N LEU A 31 21.93 -2.40 -0.43
CA LEU A 31 20.74 -2.86 0.28
C LEU A 31 20.25 -1.81 1.28
N TYR A 32 21.15 -1.17 2.03
CA TYR A 32 20.77 -0.16 3.02
C TYR A 32 20.25 1.13 2.36
N LEU A 33 20.99 1.69 1.40
CA LEU A 33 20.59 2.89 0.66
C LEU A 33 19.50 2.60 -0.37
N GLY A 34 19.59 1.44 -1.04
CA GLY A 34 18.59 1.02 -2.02
C GLY A 34 17.30 0.53 -1.39
N SER A 35 17.27 0.10 -0.12
CA SER A 35 16.01 -0.12 0.60
C SER A 35 15.27 1.21 0.80
N SER A 36 15.96 2.29 1.15
CA SER A 36 15.34 3.61 1.25
C SER A 36 14.77 4.13 -0.07
N GLY A 37 15.36 3.78 -1.23
CA GLY A 37 14.83 4.14 -2.55
C GLY A 37 13.80 3.16 -3.12
N LYS A 38 13.98 1.86 -2.92
CA LYS A 38 13.18 0.79 -3.51
C LYS A 38 11.95 0.43 -2.68
N VAL A 39 11.99 0.63 -1.35
CA VAL A 39 10.79 0.51 -0.51
C VAL A 39 9.85 1.69 -0.77
N ILE A 40 10.36 2.92 -0.94
CA ILE A 40 9.52 4.09 -1.22
C ILE A 40 8.87 4.01 -2.62
N ASN A 41 9.60 3.49 -3.63
CA ASN A 41 9.03 3.33 -4.98
C ASN A 41 8.06 2.13 -5.12
N ASN A 42 7.92 1.29 -4.08
CA ASN A 42 7.10 0.08 -4.09
C ASN A 42 5.85 0.18 -3.19
N GLN A 43 5.52 1.36 -2.66
CA GLN A 43 4.34 1.59 -1.82
C GLN A 43 3.08 1.93 -2.63
N LEU A 44 2.61 1.02 -3.50
CA LEU A 44 1.44 1.22 -4.39
C LEU A 44 1.68 2.30 -5.48
N SER A 45 2.37 1.98 -6.57
CA SER A 45 2.44 2.94 -7.69
C SER A 45 1.15 2.93 -8.52
N TRP A 46 0.71 1.75 -8.95
CA TRP A 46 -0.43 1.60 -9.87
C TRP A 46 -1.78 1.64 -9.17
N SER A 47 -1.88 1.10 -7.95
CA SER A 47 -3.15 0.96 -7.21
C SER A 47 -3.44 2.13 -6.28
N ARG A 48 -2.53 3.10 -6.12
CA ARG A 48 -2.71 4.21 -5.17
C ARG A 48 -3.96 5.03 -5.46
N LEU A 49 -4.20 5.37 -6.72
CA LEU A 49 -5.40 6.14 -7.08
C LEU A 49 -6.68 5.36 -6.77
N ALA A 50 -6.72 4.09 -7.17
CA ALA A 50 -7.87 3.22 -6.90
C ALA A 50 -8.11 3.02 -5.38
N ALA A 51 -7.03 2.90 -4.60
CA ALA A 51 -7.12 2.82 -3.14
C ALA A 51 -7.62 4.13 -2.54
N GLU A 52 -7.12 5.28 -2.99
CA GLU A 52 -7.55 6.60 -2.53
C GLU A 52 -9.05 6.85 -2.80
N GLU A 53 -9.54 6.48 -3.98
CA GLU A 53 -10.97 6.58 -4.32
C GLU A 53 -11.84 5.63 -3.47
N ALA A 54 -11.36 4.41 -3.21
CA ALA A 54 -12.08 3.44 -2.38
C ALA A 54 -12.15 3.87 -0.91
N GLU A 55 -11.05 4.38 -0.35
CA GLU A 55 -10.99 4.92 1.01
C GLU A 55 -11.86 6.18 1.13
N LEU A 56 -11.89 7.04 0.10
CA LEU A 56 -12.76 8.22 0.09
C LEU A 56 -14.24 7.80 0.17
N ALA A 57 -14.68 6.85 -0.66
CA ALA A 57 -16.05 6.33 -0.60
C ALA A 57 -16.37 5.69 0.75
N ALA A 58 -15.46 4.88 1.31
CA ALA A 58 -15.65 4.22 2.60
C ALA A 58 -15.65 5.20 3.79
N SER A 59 -15.00 6.36 3.66
CA SER A 59 -14.91 7.39 4.70
C SER A 59 -16.13 8.32 4.78
N MET A 60 -17.06 8.23 3.81
CA MET A 60 -18.27 9.04 3.81
C MET A 60 -19.14 8.71 5.03
N ASP A 61 -19.55 9.75 5.76
CA ASP A 61 -20.45 9.60 6.89
C ASP A 61 -21.90 9.48 6.39
N CYS A 62 -22.44 8.27 6.48
CA CYS A 62 -23.82 7.95 6.14
C CYS A 62 -24.66 7.64 7.40
N SER A 63 -24.32 8.29 8.53
CA SER A 63 -25.05 8.21 9.81
C SER A 63 -25.24 6.81 10.38
N GLY A 64 -24.47 5.82 9.92
CA GLY A 64 -24.67 4.40 10.24
C GLY A 64 -25.91 3.76 9.59
N HIS A 65 -26.66 4.51 8.77
CA HIS A 65 -27.90 4.08 8.12
C HIS A 65 -27.77 3.96 6.60
N GLY A 66 -26.55 4.04 6.08
CA GLY A 66 -26.24 3.82 4.67
C GLY A 66 -24.75 3.58 4.48
N ARG A 67 -24.33 3.49 3.21
CA ARG A 67 -22.92 3.41 2.80
C ARG A 67 -22.77 4.07 1.44
N ALA A 68 -21.60 4.63 1.14
CA ALA A 68 -21.29 5.11 -0.20
C ALA A 68 -20.41 4.08 -0.92
N TYR A 69 -20.64 3.93 -2.22
CA TYR A 69 -19.87 3.04 -3.09
C TYR A 69 -19.19 3.82 -4.21
N LEU A 70 -18.08 3.28 -4.71
CA LEU A 70 -17.31 3.90 -5.79
C LEU A 70 -18.06 3.84 -7.13
N ASP A 71 -18.87 2.81 -7.32
CA ASP A 71 -19.73 2.56 -8.47
C ASP A 71 -21.19 3.00 -8.26
N GLY A 72 -21.50 3.61 -7.12
CA GLY A 72 -22.81 4.20 -6.83
C GLY A 72 -23.09 5.39 -7.76
N PHE A 73 -24.36 5.83 -7.83
CA PHE A 73 -24.74 6.97 -8.67
C PHE A 73 -24.06 8.26 -8.18
N PRO A 74 -23.11 8.84 -8.93
CA PRO A 74 -22.35 9.98 -8.45
C PRO A 74 -23.13 11.28 -8.67
N ILE A 75 -23.15 12.14 -7.65
CA ILE A 75 -23.62 13.52 -7.78
C ILE A 75 -22.37 14.41 -7.72
N ASP A 76 -22.19 15.23 -8.75
CA ASP A 76 -21.01 16.10 -8.92
C ASP A 76 -19.65 15.36 -8.84
N GLY A 77 -19.63 14.11 -9.30
CA GLY A 77 -18.43 13.26 -9.31
C GLY A 77 -17.99 12.77 -7.94
N LYS A 78 -18.86 12.87 -6.91
CA LYS A 78 -18.60 12.34 -5.57
C LYS A 78 -19.48 11.11 -5.30
N PRO A 79 -18.96 10.12 -4.55
CA PRO A 79 -19.77 9.01 -4.08
C PRO A 79 -20.85 9.55 -3.13
N VAL A 80 -22.06 8.99 -3.22
CA VAL A 80 -23.23 9.42 -2.43
C VAL A 80 -23.67 8.26 -1.56
N CYS A 81 -24.23 8.57 -0.39
CA CYS A 81 -24.78 7.55 0.50
C CYS A 81 -25.97 6.84 -0.14
N GLU A 82 -25.90 5.52 -0.21
CA GLU A 82 -27.02 4.63 -0.45
C GLU A 82 -27.59 4.20 0.89
N CYS A 83 -28.85 4.58 1.15
CA CYS A 83 -29.48 4.39 2.44
C CYS A 83 -30.14 3.02 2.58
N ASN A 84 -30.14 2.53 3.82
CA ASN A 84 -30.94 1.38 4.22
C ASN A 84 -32.44 1.71 4.05
N LEU A 85 -33.27 0.66 4.00
CA LEU A 85 -34.72 0.81 3.96
C LEU A 85 -35.22 1.72 5.09
N CYS A 86 -36.16 2.61 4.75
CA CYS A 86 -36.80 3.58 5.64
C CYS A 86 -35.90 4.75 6.08
N TYR A 87 -34.70 4.90 5.53
CA TYR A 87 -33.83 6.06 5.74
C TYR A 87 -33.67 6.86 4.44
N GLY A 88 -33.52 8.18 4.59
CA GLY A 88 -33.32 9.12 3.49
C GLY A 88 -32.46 10.31 3.92
N GLY A 89 -32.43 11.34 3.08
CA GLY A 89 -31.52 12.48 3.22
C GLY A 89 -30.13 12.20 2.61
N PRO A 90 -29.29 13.24 2.51
CA PRO A 90 -27.97 13.14 1.87
C PRO A 90 -26.98 12.24 2.62
N ASP A 91 -27.19 12.05 3.93
CA ASP A 91 -26.36 11.28 4.85
C ASP A 91 -27.13 10.12 5.52
N CYS A 92 -28.31 9.77 5.01
CA CYS A 92 -29.19 8.73 5.54
C CYS A 92 -29.68 8.95 6.98
N SER A 93 -29.65 10.17 7.50
CA SER A 93 -30.10 10.49 8.87
C SER A 93 -31.63 10.58 9.02
N GLU A 94 -32.37 10.74 7.92
CA GLU A 94 -33.81 10.99 7.97
C GLU A 94 -34.60 9.68 8.02
N PHE A 95 -35.16 9.36 9.18
CA PHE A 95 -36.03 8.18 9.33
C PHE A 95 -37.47 8.46 8.89
N SER A 96 -38.03 7.58 8.06
CA SER A 96 -39.43 7.62 7.63
C SER A 96 -40.31 6.75 8.55
N PRO A 97 -41.16 7.34 9.41
CA PRO A 97 -41.93 6.59 10.40
C PRO A 97 -43.05 5.73 9.78
N ASP A 98 -43.56 6.11 8.61
CA ASP A 98 -44.63 5.39 7.91
C ASP A 98 -44.11 4.27 6.99
N CYS A 99 -42.80 4.04 6.98
CA CYS A 99 -42.17 3.02 6.16
C CYS A 99 -42.23 1.63 6.84
N PRO A 100 -42.81 0.61 6.19
CA PRO A 100 -42.87 -0.73 6.76
C PRO A 100 -41.48 -1.38 6.79
N ALA A 101 -41.15 -2.02 7.91
CA ALA A 101 -39.95 -2.83 8.01
C ALA A 101 -39.99 -3.99 7.01
N ASN A 102 -38.91 -4.17 6.25
CA ASN A 102 -38.75 -5.29 5.33
C ASN A 102 -37.68 -6.25 5.86
N ALA A 103 -38.08 -7.50 6.13
CA ALA A 103 -37.20 -8.57 6.58
C ALA A 103 -37.30 -9.81 5.67
N SER A 104 -37.73 -9.60 4.42
CA SER A 104 -37.80 -10.65 3.40
C SER A 104 -36.38 -10.86 2.86
N GLY A 105 -35.62 -11.73 3.52
CA GLY A 105 -34.25 -12.09 3.12
C GLY A 105 -34.18 -12.83 1.78
#